data_AF-A0AAE0D1Z8-F1
#
_entry.id   AF-A0AAE0D1Z8-F1
#
_cell.length_a   1.000
_cell.length_b   1.000
_cell.length_c   1.000
_cell.angle_alpha   90.00
_cell.angle_beta   90.00
_cell.angle_gamma   90.00
#
_symmetry.space_group_name_H-M   'P 1'
#
loop_
_entity.id
_entity.type
_entity.pdbx_description
1 polymer ?
#
loop_
_entity_poly.entity_id
_entity_poly.type
_entity_poly.pdbx_seq_one_letter_code
_entity_poly.pdbx_strand_id
1 'polypeptide(L)'
;MTALLKNIRHQPGFETFLMAATEAQMQDAAAKGPIVIINVSRHRCDALIIEKAGLQALQLPQLTHEDILSKAGQLKSDTLSWLWTVVAKPVLDALGFTKTTPNDDSWPHV
;
A
#
# COMPACT_ATOMS: atom_id res chain seq x y z
N MET A 1 -26.49 -15.21 6.50
CA MET A 1 -25.40 -14.19 6.45
C MET A 1 -25.93 -12.79 6.12
N THR A 2 -26.82 -12.63 5.15
CA THR A 2 -27.35 -11.32 4.68
C THR A 2 -28.16 -10.54 5.71
N ALA A 3 -28.96 -11.20 6.56
CA ALA A 3 -29.75 -10.52 7.60
C ALA A 3 -28.89 -9.83 8.66
N LEU A 4 -27.78 -10.46 9.08
CA LEU A 4 -26.85 -9.88 10.05
C LEU A 4 -26.15 -8.65 9.49
N LEU A 5 -25.62 -8.74 8.26
CA LEU A 5 -25.01 -7.60 7.58
C LEU A 5 -25.99 -6.44 7.39
N LYS A 6 -27.25 -6.74 7.08
CA LYS A 6 -28.31 -5.73 6.99
C LYS A 6 -28.52 -5.03 8.33
N ASN A 7 -28.61 -5.78 9.43
CA ASN A 7 -28.80 -5.20 10.77
C ASN A 7 -27.63 -4.30 11.19
N ILE A 8 -26.38 -4.72 10.92
CA ILE A 8 -25.19 -3.92 11.22
C ILE A 8 -25.22 -2.63 10.40
N ARG A 9 -25.54 -2.72 9.09
CA ARG A 9 -25.59 -1.55 8.20
C ARG A 9 -26.75 -0.58 8.47
N HIS A 10 -27.69 -0.92 9.36
CA HIS A 10 -28.71 0.02 9.84
C HIS A 10 -28.29 0.78 11.11
N GLN A 11 -27.13 0.45 11.70
CA GLN A 11 -26.62 1.20 12.84
C GLN A 11 -25.93 2.49 12.35
N PRO A 12 -26.12 3.63 13.05
CA PRO A 12 -25.45 4.88 12.70
C PRO A 12 -23.93 4.71 12.63
N GLY A 13 -23.32 5.11 11.51
CA GLY A 13 -21.89 5.01 11.25
C GLY A 13 -21.40 3.66 10.70
N PHE A 14 -22.30 2.69 10.48
CA PHE A 14 -22.00 1.36 9.93
C PHE A 14 -22.64 1.11 8.56
N GLU A 15 -23.19 2.12 7.91
CA GLU A 15 -23.95 2.02 6.66
C GLU A 15 -23.15 1.32 5.55
N THR A 16 -21.83 1.54 5.54
CA THR A 16 -20.89 0.93 4.59
C THR A 16 -20.06 -0.21 5.20
N PHE A 17 -20.50 -0.80 6.32
CA PHE A 17 -19.75 -1.87 6.99
C PHE A 17 -19.44 -3.04 6.05
N LEU A 18 -18.16 -3.42 5.97
CA LEU A 18 -17.61 -4.42 5.05
C LEU A 18 -17.95 -4.16 3.56
N MET A 19 -18.25 -2.92 3.20
CA MET A 19 -18.23 -2.47 1.81
C MET A 19 -16.84 -1.92 1.49
N ALA A 20 -16.50 -1.90 0.21
CA ALA A 20 -15.29 -1.22 -0.25
C ALA A 20 -15.39 0.28 0.05
N ALA A 21 -14.26 0.88 0.41
CA ALA A 21 -14.16 2.34 0.50
C ALA A 21 -14.36 2.96 -0.90
N THR A 22 -14.98 4.14 -0.95
CA THR A 22 -15.03 4.93 -2.18
C THR A 22 -13.66 5.52 -2.49
N GLU A 23 -13.46 5.94 -3.74
CA GLU A 23 -12.22 6.61 -4.14
C GLU A 23 -11.95 7.87 -3.29
N ALA A 24 -12.97 8.70 -3.08
CA ALA A 24 -12.87 9.89 -2.23
C ALA A 24 -12.47 9.54 -0.79
N GLN A 25 -13.03 8.47 -0.21
CA GLN A 25 -12.63 8.02 1.14
C GLN A 25 -11.17 7.55 1.19
N MET A 26 -10.69 6.87 0.15
CA MET A 26 -9.29 6.46 0.05
C MET A 26 -8.35 7.67 -0.09
N GLN A 27 -8.71 8.65 -0.94
CA GLN A 27 -7.96 9.89 -1.11
C GLN A 27 -7.92 10.73 0.17
N ASP A 28 -9.04 10.82 0.90
CA ASP A 28 -9.12 11.51 2.20
C ASP A 28 -8.28 10.81 3.26
N ALA A 29 -8.20 9.47 3.25
CA ALA A 29 -7.30 8.72 4.13
C ALA A 29 -5.83 9.05 3.87
N ALA A 30 -5.46 9.35 2.62
CA ALA A 30 -4.13 9.80 2.21
C ALA A 30 -3.87 11.31 2.45
N ALA A 31 -4.66 11.98 3.30
CA ALA A 31 -4.51 13.42 3.54
C ALA A 31 -3.17 13.84 4.16
N LYS A 32 -2.47 12.94 4.86
CA LYS A 32 -1.16 13.21 5.49
C LYS A 32 0.05 12.78 4.64
N GLY A 33 -0.19 12.12 3.51
CA GLY A 33 0.84 11.53 2.67
C GLY A 33 0.27 10.35 1.89
N PRO A 34 0.97 9.90 0.83
CA PRO A 34 0.56 8.73 0.06
C PRO A 34 0.44 7.50 0.94
N ILE A 35 -0.53 6.63 0.63
CA ILE A 35 -0.65 5.29 1.20
C ILE A 35 -0.25 4.30 0.12
N VAL A 36 0.64 3.37 0.45
CA VAL A 36 1.09 2.34 -0.48
C VAL A 36 0.70 0.96 0.03
N ILE A 37 -0.10 0.23 -0.75
CA ILE A 37 -0.50 -1.14 -0.45
C ILE A 37 0.21 -2.08 -1.41
N ILE A 38 1.01 -3.00 -0.89
CA ILE A 38 1.68 -4.02 -1.71
C ILE A 38 0.76 -5.23 -1.84
N ASN A 39 0.35 -5.51 -3.08
CA ASN A 39 -0.47 -6.66 -3.43
C ASN A 39 0.39 -7.72 -4.13
N VAL A 40 0.46 -8.91 -3.55
CA VAL A 40 1.28 -10.01 -4.05
C VAL A 40 0.39 -11.17 -4.46
N SER A 41 0.49 -11.59 -5.72
CA SER A 41 -0.24 -12.75 -6.24
C SER A 41 0.65 -13.58 -7.16
N ARG A 42 0.22 -14.80 -7.49
CA ARG A 42 0.92 -15.65 -8.46
C ARG A 42 0.82 -15.16 -9.91
N HIS A 43 -0.11 -14.24 -10.20
CA HIS A 43 -0.31 -13.71 -11.55
C HIS A 43 0.54 -12.47 -11.79
N ARG A 44 0.49 -11.52 -10.86
CA ARG A 44 1.30 -10.30 -10.86
C ARG A 44 1.40 -9.73 -9.44
N CYS A 45 2.43 -8.93 -9.21
CA CYS A 45 2.61 -8.17 -7.99
C CYS A 45 2.55 -6.67 -8.31
N ASP A 46 1.83 -5.91 -7.51
CA ASP A 46 1.61 -4.48 -7.71
C ASP A 46 1.76 -3.72 -6.38
N ALA A 47 2.11 -2.45 -6.46
CA ALA A 47 1.86 -1.46 -5.42
C ALA A 47 0.66 -0.60 -5.83
N LEU A 48 -0.40 -0.60 -5.03
CA LEU A 48 -1.48 0.37 -5.15
C LEU A 48 -1.08 1.62 -4.36
N ILE A 49 -0.83 2.71 -5.08
CA ILE A 49 -0.45 4.00 -4.54
C ILE A 49 -1.70 4.89 -4.52
N ILE A 50 -2.03 5.40 -3.33
CA ILE A 50 -3.18 6.25 -3.08
C ILE A 50 -2.66 7.60 -2.62
N GLU A 51 -2.94 8.63 -3.40
CA GLU A 51 -2.63 10.02 -3.10
C GLU A 51 -3.91 10.83 -3.02
N LYS A 52 -3.86 12.00 -2.38
CA LYS A 52 -5.01 12.92 -2.36
C LYS A 52 -5.47 13.31 -3.78
N ALA A 53 -4.54 13.33 -4.74
CA ALA A 53 -4.79 13.72 -6.12
C ALA A 53 -5.28 12.56 -7.01
N GLY A 54 -5.17 11.31 -6.58
CA GLY A 54 -5.52 10.17 -7.42
C GLY A 54 -5.00 8.82 -6.92
N LEU A 55 -5.35 7.77 -7.65
CA LEU A 55 -4.92 6.41 -7.41
C LEU A 55 -4.16 5.88 -8.62
N GLN A 56 -3.07 5.17 -8.39
CA GLN A 56 -2.29 4.52 -9.44
C GLN A 56 -1.81 3.13 -8.99
N ALA A 57 -1.76 2.19 -9.93
CA ALA A 57 -1.18 0.87 -9.72
C ALA A 57 0.19 0.82 -10.39
N LEU A 58 1.23 0.58 -9.59
CA LEU A 58 2.60 0.38 -10.05
C LEU A 58 2.91 -1.11 -10.07
N GLN A 59 3.23 -1.66 -11.25
CA GLN A 59 3.68 -3.05 -11.32
C GLN A 59 5.05 -3.23 -10.67
N LEU A 60 5.23 -4.34 -9.93
CA LEU A 60 6.49 -4.72 -9.29
C LEU A 60 7.02 -6.02 -9.91
N PRO A 61 7.60 -5.97 -11.13
CA PRO A 61 7.95 -7.17 -11.90
C PRO A 61 9.08 -8.00 -11.28
N GLN A 62 9.85 -7.42 -10.36
CA GLN A 62 10.93 -8.12 -9.65
C GLN A 62 10.49 -8.72 -8.31
N LEU A 63 9.22 -8.51 -7.92
CA LEU A 63 8.64 -9.12 -6.73
C LEU A 63 7.78 -10.31 -7.16
N THR A 64 8.04 -11.49 -6.61
CA THR A 64 7.19 -12.66 -6.80
C THR A 64 6.54 -13.13 -5.50
N HIS A 65 5.42 -13.84 -5.63
CA HIS A 65 4.79 -14.51 -4.50
C HIS A 65 5.72 -15.54 -3.81
N GLU A 66 6.59 -16.19 -4.58
CA GLU A 66 7.54 -17.18 -4.06
C GLU A 66 8.65 -16.52 -3.23
N ASP A 67 9.13 -15.33 -3.63
CA ASP A 67 10.10 -14.57 -2.84
C ASP A 67 9.58 -14.28 -1.44
N ILE A 68 8.31 -13.88 -1.33
CA ILE A 68 7.68 -13.58 -0.05
C ILE A 68 7.64 -14.83 0.84
N LEU A 69 7.22 -15.99 0.29
CA LEU A 69 7.20 -17.23 1.05
C LEU A 69 8.61 -17.67 1.49
N SER A 70 9.61 -17.53 0.61
CA SER A 70 10.99 -17.89 0.90
C SER A 70 11.59 -17.03 2.02
N LYS A 71 11.34 -15.72 1.98
CA LYS A 71 11.97 -14.76 2.90
C LYS A 71 11.19 -14.55 4.21
N ALA A 72 9.87 -14.75 4.23
CA ALA A 72 9.07 -14.58 5.44
C ALA A 72 9.41 -15.57 6.56
N GLY A 73 9.83 -16.79 6.21
CA GLY A 73 10.18 -17.82 7.19
C GLY A 73 11.49 -17.55 7.95
N GLN A 74 12.42 -16.78 7.36
CA GLN A 74 13.70 -16.43 7.96
C GLN A 74 14.15 -15.05 7.46
N LEU A 75 13.85 -14.01 8.23
CA LEU A 75 14.33 -12.65 7.95
C LEU A 75 15.85 -12.60 8.18
N LYS A 76 16.60 -12.54 7.07
CA LYS A 76 18.05 -12.42 7.06
C LYS A 76 18.46 -10.97 6.84
N SER A 77 19.74 -10.66 7.03
CA SER A 77 20.29 -9.31 6.85
C SER A 77 20.09 -8.77 5.42
N ASP A 78 20.06 -9.65 4.41
CA ASP A 78 19.83 -9.30 3.01
C ASP A 78 18.36 -9.03 2.69
N THR A 79 17.40 -9.41 3.56
CA THR A 79 15.97 -9.22 3.30
C THR A 79 15.59 -7.76 3.11
N LEU A 80 16.15 -6.84 3.92
CA LEU A 80 15.87 -5.41 3.77
C LEU A 80 16.50 -4.82 2.50
N SER A 81 17.69 -5.28 2.12
CA SER A 81 18.33 -4.88 0.86
C SER A 81 17.51 -5.34 -0.36
N TRP A 82 16.97 -6.56 -0.30
CA TRP A 82 16.05 -7.08 -1.30
C TRP A 82 14.73 -6.29 -1.34
N LEU A 83 14.06 -6.07 -0.20
CA LEU A 83 12.84 -5.26 -0.11
C LEU A 83 13.05 -3.84 -0.64
N TRP A 84 14.20 -3.25 -0.32
CA TRP A 84 14.59 -1.96 -0.88
C TRP A 84 14.60 -2.00 -2.40
N THR A 85 15.27 -2.99 -2.99
CA THR A 85 15.47 -3.08 -4.43
C THR A 85 14.17 -3.36 -5.19
N VAL A 86 13.33 -4.28 -4.70
CA VAL A 86 12.17 -4.77 -5.47
C VAL A 86 10.86 -4.09 -5.10
N VAL A 87 10.79 -3.39 -3.96
CA VAL A 87 9.57 -2.71 -3.48
C VAL A 87 9.82 -1.23 -3.20
N ALA A 88 10.65 -0.92 -2.19
CA ALA A 88 10.69 0.44 -1.64
C ALA A 88 11.24 1.45 -2.66
N LYS A 89 12.36 1.15 -3.32
CA LYS A 89 12.96 2.03 -4.32
C LYS A 89 12.00 2.29 -5.50
N PRO A 90 11.43 1.28 -6.19
CA PRO A 90 10.44 1.52 -7.25
C PRO A 90 9.25 2.39 -6.81
N VAL A 91 8.73 2.16 -5.60
CA VAL A 91 7.63 2.94 -5.03
C VAL A 91 8.03 4.39 -4.77
N LEU A 92 9.18 4.61 -4.12
CA LEU A 92 9.68 5.95 -3.84
C LEU A 92 10.06 6.71 -5.12
N ASP A 93 10.61 6.01 -6.12
CA ASP A 93 10.87 6.55 -7.46
C ASP A 93 9.56 7.03 -8.12
N ALA A 94 8.50 6.22 -8.05
CA ALA A 94 7.19 6.57 -8.60
C ALA A 94 6.52 7.75 -7.86
N LEU A 95 6.76 7.87 -6.56
CA LEU A 95 6.32 9.02 -5.74
C LEU A 95 7.21 10.27 -5.92
N GLY A 96 8.32 10.17 -6.67
CA GLY A 96 9.26 11.27 -6.88
C GLY A 96 10.21 11.53 -5.70
N PHE A 97 10.19 10.69 -4.65
CA PHE A 97 11.07 10.77 -3.49
C PHE A 97 12.47 10.19 -3.79
N THR A 98 13.18 10.84 -4.71
CA THR A 98 14.46 10.38 -5.28
C THR A 98 15.69 11.12 -4.73
N LYS A 99 15.47 12.19 -3.96
CA LYS A 99 16.54 13.02 -3.39
C LYS A 99 16.74 12.66 -1.93
N THR A 100 17.97 12.78 -1.46
CA THR A 100 18.25 12.86 -0.03
C THR A 100 17.50 14.08 0.54
N THR A 101 16.77 13.86 1.63
CA THR A 101 16.00 14.89 2.32
C THR A 101 16.91 16.05 2.76
N PRO A 102 16.39 17.28 2.87
CA PRO A 102 17.15 18.37 3.48
C PRO A 102 17.59 18.00 4.90
N ASN A 103 18.71 18.55 5.37
CA ASN A 103 19.27 18.33 6.71
C ASN A 103 18.35 18.76 7.89
N ASP A 104 17.10 19.14 7.64
CA ASP A 104 16.15 19.68 8.61
C ASP A 104 15.16 18.64 9.18
N ASP A 105 15.43 17.35 8.97
CA ASP A 105 14.58 16.23 9.39
C ASP A 105 13.14 16.24 8.81
N SER A 106 12.87 17.00 7.74
CA SER A 106 11.56 17.01 7.06
C SER A 106 11.36 15.81 6.13
N TRP A 107 11.23 14.61 6.71
CA TRP A 107 10.98 13.39 5.96
C TRP A 107 9.55 13.35 5.39
N PRO A 108 9.37 12.93 4.12
CA PRO A 108 8.03 12.70 3.59
C PRO A 108 7.34 11.57 4.35
N HIS A 109 6.05 11.74 4.62
CA HIS A 109 5.22 10.71 5.22
C HIS A 109 4.71 9.75 4.15
N VAL A 110 5.01 8.45 4.30
CA VAL A 110 4.56 7.34 3.44
C VAL A 110 4.15 6.18 4.33
#